data_AF-A0A933GNF3-F1
#
_entry.id   AF-A0A933GNF3-F1
#
_cell.length_a   1.000
_cell.length_b   1.000
_cell.length_c   1.000
_cell.angle_alpha   90.00
_cell.angle_beta   90.00
_cell.angle_gamma   90.00
#
_symmetry.space_group_name_H-M   'P 1'
#
loop_
_entity.id
_entity.type
_entity.pdbx_description
1 polymer ?
#
loop_
_entity_poly.entity_id
_entity_poly.type
_entity_poly.pdbx_seq_one_letter_code
_entity_poly.pdbx_strand_id
1 'polypeptide(L)'
;MKTSLEVYFSPNISAKLRESYAIKSMEQLISLTQRASILSALAKEIGMNYDVFEAIIAEARRTLGVIEHSGRKYPLGALFPSDKD
;
A
#
# COMPACT_ATOMS: atom_id res chain seq x y z
N MET A 1 -8.94 0.77 -5.64
CA MET A 1 -7.88 0.50 -6.65
C MET A 1 -6.86 -0.39 -5.99
N LYS A 2 -6.53 -1.56 -6.55
CA LYS A 2 -5.46 -2.42 -6.00
C LYS A 2 -4.13 -1.97 -6.58
N THR A 3 -3.16 -1.64 -5.73
CA THR A 3 -1.87 -1.14 -6.20
C THR A 3 -0.97 -2.31 -6.62
N SER A 4 -0.43 -2.23 -7.84
CA SER A 4 0.45 -3.26 -8.39
C SER A 4 1.76 -3.35 -7.59
N LEU A 5 2.28 -4.57 -7.44
CA LEU A 5 3.60 -4.81 -6.84
C LEU A 5 4.72 -4.11 -7.61
N GLU A 6 4.56 -3.96 -8.92
CA GLU A 6 5.53 -3.36 -9.84
C GLU A 6 5.80 -1.88 -9.56
N VAL A 7 4.96 -1.22 -8.76
CA VAL A 7 5.17 0.16 -8.29
C VAL A 7 6.26 0.23 -7.22
N TYR A 8 6.41 -0.83 -6.42
CA TYR A 8 7.29 -0.87 -5.26
C TYR A 8 8.47 -1.84 -5.43
N PHE A 9 8.31 -2.83 -6.30
CA PHE A 9 9.26 -3.91 -6.49
C PHE A 9 9.65 -4.04 -7.95
N SER A 10 10.88 -4.49 -8.20
CA SER A 10 11.31 -4.83 -9.55
C SER A 10 10.45 -5.97 -10.13
N PRO A 11 10.37 -6.09 -11.48
CA PRO A 11 9.58 -7.15 -12.12
C PRO A 11 9.96 -8.55 -11.65
N ASN A 12 11.25 -8.77 -11.38
CA ASN A 12 11.77 -10.05 -10.88
C ASN A 12 11.24 -10.38 -9.47
N ILE A 13 11.27 -9.41 -8.55
CA ILE A 13 10.74 -9.59 -7.19
C ILE A 13 9.21 -9.75 -7.24
N SER A 14 8.53 -8.95 -8.06
CA SER A 14 7.08 -9.06 -8.25
C SER A 14 6.65 -10.43 -8.79
N ALA A 15 7.42 -11.00 -9.73
CA ALA A 15 7.19 -12.35 -10.23
C ALA A 15 7.35 -13.40 -9.13
N LYS A 16 8.43 -13.35 -8.34
CA LYS A 16 8.62 -14.25 -7.19
C LYS A 16 7.49 -14.17 -6.17
N LEU A 17 7.03 -12.97 -5.82
CA LEU A 17 5.91 -12.79 -4.89
C LEU A 17 4.60 -13.39 -5.44
N ARG A 18 4.38 -13.30 -6.76
CA ARG A 18 3.22 -13.92 -7.44
C ARG A 18 3.34 -15.44 -7.48
N GLU A 19 4.52 -15.98 -7.75
CA GLU A 19 4.75 -17.43 -7.90
C GLU A 19 4.79 -18.15 -6.56
N SER A 20 5.56 -17.64 -5.58
CA SER A 20 5.79 -18.30 -4.29
C SER A 20 4.63 -18.12 -3.31
N TYR A 21 3.94 -16.98 -3.36
CA TYR A 21 2.94 -16.62 -2.34
C TYR A 21 1.56 -16.26 -2.91
N ALA A 22 1.36 -16.38 -4.23
CA ALA A 22 0.14 -15.96 -4.92
C ALA A 22 -0.26 -14.50 -4.65
N ILE A 23 0.71 -13.63 -4.31
CA ILE A 23 0.47 -12.22 -3.96
C ILE A 23 0.35 -11.43 -5.26
N LYS A 24 -0.81 -10.82 -5.49
CA LYS A 24 -1.13 -10.08 -6.72
C LYS A 24 -1.13 -8.57 -6.52
N SER A 25 -1.30 -8.10 -5.29
CA SER A 25 -1.29 -6.66 -4.98
C SER A 25 -0.55 -6.34 -3.68
N MET A 26 -0.17 -5.07 -3.55
CA MET A 26 0.54 -4.58 -2.38
C MET A 26 -0.30 -4.69 -1.10
N GLU A 27 -1.63 -4.53 -1.17
CA GLU A 27 -2.52 -4.69 -0.02
C GLU A 27 -2.50 -6.13 0.52
N GLN A 28 -2.38 -7.13 -0.37
CA GLN A 28 -2.26 -8.53 0.04
C GLN A 28 -0.93 -8.78 0.73
N LEU A 29 0.17 -8.21 0.22
CA LEU A 29 1.49 -8.32 0.84
C LEU A 29 1.50 -7.69 2.25
N ILE A 30 0.92 -6.50 2.39
CA ILE A 30 0.77 -5.81 3.67
C ILE A 30 -0.09 -6.65 4.63
N SER A 31 -1.22 -7.18 4.16
CA SER A 31 -2.10 -8.01 5.00
C SER A 31 -1.40 -9.29 5.47
N LEU A 32 -0.59 -9.90 4.61
CA LEU A 32 0.18 -11.10 4.95
C LEU A 32 1.23 -10.81 6.02
N THR A 33 1.99 -9.72 5.83
CA THR A 33 3.06 -9.30 6.76
C THR A 33 2.54 -8.81 8.11
N GLN A 34 1.28 -8.36 8.18
CA GLN A 34 0.61 -8.01 9.45
C GLN A 34 0.15 -9.23 10.25
N ARG A 35 -0.34 -10.27 9.57
CA ARG A 35 -0.91 -11.46 10.21
C ARG A 35 0.16 -12.45 10.62
N ALA A 36 1.20 -12.56 9.81
CA ALA A 36 2.27 -13.50 9.98
C ALA A 36 3.56 -12.70 10.19
N SER A 37 4.27 -12.96 11.28
CA SER A 37 5.58 -12.37 11.57
C SER A 37 6.67 -13.00 10.66
N ILE A 38 6.42 -13.02 9.35
CA ILE A 38 7.21 -13.70 8.32
C ILE A 38 8.02 -12.70 7.49
N LEU A 39 8.00 -11.42 7.85
CA LEU A 39 8.67 -10.33 7.13
C LEU A 39 10.15 -10.64 6.83
N SER A 40 10.86 -11.22 7.81
CA SER A 40 12.26 -11.65 7.66
C SER A 40 12.46 -12.84 6.74
N ALA A 41 11.62 -13.88 6.87
CA ALA A 41 11.67 -15.06 6.03
C ALA A 41 11.32 -14.71 4.57
N LEU A 42 10.30 -13.87 4.38
CA LEU A 42 9.81 -13.48 3.08
C LEU A 42 10.82 -12.59 2.34
N ALA A 43 11.46 -11.63 3.04
CA ALA A 43 12.57 -10.85 2.51
C ALA A 43 13.73 -11.75 2.04
N LYS A 44 14.10 -12.75 2.85
CA LYS A 44 15.15 -13.71 2.52
C LYS A 44 14.81 -14.55 1.29
N GLU A 45 13.57 -15.05 1.18
CA GLU A 45 13.15 -15.88 0.04
C GLU A 45 13.10 -15.12 -1.28
N ILE A 46 12.64 -13.86 -1.27
CA ILE A 46 12.66 -13.04 -2.48
C ILE A 46 14.08 -12.55 -2.83
N GLY A 47 15.04 -12.72 -1.92
CA GLY A 47 16.43 -12.31 -2.08
C GLY A 47 16.63 -10.80 -1.90
N MET A 48 15.84 -10.19 -1.02
CA MET A 48 15.91 -8.77 -0.69
C MET A 48 16.47 -8.58 0.72
N ASN A 49 17.17 -7.48 0.94
CA ASN A 49 17.60 -7.08 2.28
C ASN A 49 16.36 -6.80 3.15
N TYR A 50 16.35 -7.34 4.36
CA TYR A 50 15.26 -7.18 5.32
C TYR A 50 14.92 -5.70 5.58
N ASP A 51 15.92 -4.85 5.85
CA ASP A 51 15.71 -3.44 6.19
C ASP A 51 15.06 -2.67 5.02
N VAL A 52 15.50 -2.99 3.80
CA VAL A 52 14.94 -2.40 2.57
C VAL A 52 13.51 -2.88 2.35
N PHE A 53 13.26 -4.17 2.54
CA PHE A 53 11.94 -4.75 2.38
C PHE A 53 10.97 -4.18 3.42
N GLU A 54 11.37 -4.08 4.69
CA GLU A 54 10.59 -3.48 5.77
C GLU A 54 10.27 -2.01 5.47
N ALA A 55 11.25 -1.23 5.01
CA ALA A 55 11.03 0.16 4.62
C ALA A 55 9.99 0.30 3.49
N ILE A 56 10.04 -0.57 2.47
CA ILE A 56 9.06 -0.59 1.38
C ILE A 56 7.66 -0.95 1.90
N ILE A 57 7.54 -1.96 2.78
CA ILE A 57 6.26 -2.32 3.39
C ILE A 57 5.72 -1.16 4.23
N ALA A 58 6.57 -0.52 5.04
CA ALA A 58 6.19 0.62 5.88
C ALA A 58 5.73 1.82 5.05
N GLU A 59 6.44 2.14 3.96
CA GLU A 59 6.07 3.21 3.04
C GLU A 59 4.77 2.90 2.30
N ALA A 60 4.62 1.69 1.78
CA ALA A 60 3.37 1.28 1.15
C ALA A 60 2.19 1.27 2.13
N ARG A 61 2.41 0.94 3.41
CA ARG A 61 1.40 1.08 4.47
C ARG A 61 1.02 2.53 4.71
N ARG A 62 1.97 3.47 4.67
CA ARG A 62 1.63 4.91 4.74
C ARG A 62 0.85 5.34 3.51
N THR A 63 1.32 5.03 2.31
CA THR A 63 0.66 5.47 1.07
C THR A 63 -0.73 4.87 0.89
N LEU A 64 -0.93 3.61 1.28
CA LEU A 64 -2.23 2.93 1.20
C LEU A 64 -3.11 3.14 2.44
N GLY A 65 -2.51 3.43 3.60
CA GLY A 65 -3.16 3.74 4.88
C GLY A 65 -3.46 5.22 5.11
N VAL A 66 -2.97 6.14 4.26
CA VAL A 66 -3.41 7.55 4.22
C VAL A 66 -4.79 7.69 3.52
N ILE A 67 -5.49 6.58 3.29
CA ILE A 67 -6.96 6.58 3.09
C ILE A 67 -7.69 6.28 4.42
N GLU A 68 -7.05 6.44 5.58
CA GLU A 68 -7.78 6.67 6.84
C GLU A 68 -7.94 8.18 7.04
N HIS A 69 -9.09 8.70 6.57
CA HIS A 69 -9.60 10.03 6.89
C HIS A 69 -8.89 11.24 6.24
N SER A 70 -8.82 11.29 4.90
CA SER A 70 -9.17 12.57 4.27
C SER A 70 -10.68 12.72 4.44
N GLY A 71 -11.07 13.24 5.60
CA GLY A 71 -12.45 13.63 5.84
C GLY A 71 -12.95 14.40 4.63
N ARG A 72 -14.18 14.09 4.22
CA ARG A 72 -14.99 14.98 3.41
C ARG A 72 -14.76 16.42 3.88
N LYS A 73 -13.91 17.17 3.18
CA LYS A 73 -14.20 18.56 2.88
C LYS A 73 -14.88 18.56 1.53
N TYR A 74 -16.08 17.98 1.48
CA TYR A 74 -17.07 18.61 0.64
C TYR A 74 -17.41 19.92 1.35
N PRO A 75 -17.09 21.11 0.83
CA PRO A 75 -17.92 22.27 1.10
C PRO A 75 -19.28 21.99 0.43
N LEU A 76 -20.10 21.14 1.04
CA LEU A 76 -21.53 21.03 0.76
C LEU A 76 -22.27 22.04 1.64
N GLY A 77 -21.82 23.29 1.59
CA GLY A 77 -22.69 24.46 1.56
C GLY A 77 -22.47 25.04 0.17
N ALA A 78 -23.11 24.50 -0.86
CA ALA A 78 -24.39 25.02 -1.32
C ALA A 78 -24.35 26.56 -1.44
N LEU A 79 -24.01 26.99 -2.67
CA LEU A 79 -24.65 28.10 -3.39
C LEU A 79 -24.66 29.47 -2.68
N PHE A 80 -23.79 30.38 -3.14
CA PHE A 80 -24.16 31.80 -3.25
C PHE A 80 -25.52 31.88 -3.97
N PRO A 81 -26.51 32.67 -3.48
CA PRO A 81 -26.60 34.04 -4.00
C PRO A 81 -27.17 35.12 -3.06
N SER A 82 -26.65 36.33 -3.26
CA SER A 82 -27.32 37.65 -3.19
C SER A 82 -27.73 38.24 -1.83
N ASP A 83 -26.85 39.06 -1.27
CA ASP A 83 -27.26 40.24 -0.52
C ASP A 83 -27.87 41.27 -1.50
N LYS A 84 -29.13 41.62 -1.27
CA LYS A 84 -29.78 42.84 -1.75
C LYS A 84 -30.06 43.68 -0.51
N ASP A 85 -29.31 44.77 -0.37
CA ASP A 85 -29.74 46.00 0.29
C ASP A 85 -29.52 47.16 -0.69
#